data_AF-A0AAD7NBQ3-F1
#
_entry.id   AF-A0AAD7NBQ3-F1
#
_cell.length_a   1.000
_cell.length_b   1.000
_cell.length_c   1.000
_cell.angle_alpha   90.00
_cell.angle_beta   90.00
_cell.angle_gamma   90.00
#
_symmetry.space_group_name_H-M   'P 1'
#
loop_
_entity.id
_entity.type
_entity.pdbx_description
1 polymer ?
#
loop_
_entity_poly.entity_id
_entity_poly.type
_entity_poly.pdbx_seq_one_letter_code
_entity_poly.pdbx_strand_id
1 'polypeptide(L)'
;MFDSSELSTVSLDISARPSSNEVVSRPEVIRVSDDSSGDVSLRFDVSKISDSWRSLRQSLATASSRRQPDDASLKVPLDAGLTNASSDEVATDALARSIDKEDFGSMEIVGQFNLGFIITRRRKGDDATAMDDLFIVDQHAADEKYNFETLQQTTRIKSQKLFRSQPLELTASDELLTLENLDVLRQNGFEIELQTAADDDAGQSPRLSLTAQPISKDTVFDMKDLEELIHLMHDQPAGQMVRCSKARAMFAMRACRKSVMIGMPLTKGQMTAVVRHMGTMDQPWNCPHGRPTMRHLSDILGVQDARRVDWSGFEMI
;
A
#
# COMPACT_ATOMS: atom_id res chain seq x y z
N MET A 1 -28.97 -30.07 64.22
CA MET A 1 -29.43 -28.69 64.48
C MET A 1 -28.68 -27.83 63.48
N PHE A 2 -29.42 -27.22 62.53
CA PHE A 2 -29.14 -26.05 61.67
C PHE A 2 -27.69 -25.50 61.62
N ASP A 3 -27.09 -25.06 60.51
CA ASP A 3 -27.55 -24.76 59.15
C ASP A 3 -26.31 -24.62 58.24
N SER A 4 -26.62 -24.66 56.95
CA SER A 4 -25.88 -24.59 55.71
C SER A 4 -25.09 -23.29 55.49
N SER A 5 -23.90 -23.42 54.90
CA SER A 5 -23.42 -22.44 53.93
C SER A 5 -22.47 -23.10 52.93
N GLU A 6 -22.70 -22.76 51.67
CA GLU A 6 -21.80 -22.82 50.51
C GLU A 6 -21.91 -24.00 49.52
N LEU A 7 -21.87 -23.57 48.25
CA LEU A 7 -21.49 -24.26 47.02
C LEU A 7 -22.59 -25.02 46.25
N SER A 8 -22.93 -24.48 45.08
CA SER A 8 -23.05 -25.31 43.89
C SER A 8 -22.65 -24.53 42.63
N THR A 9 -21.51 -24.89 42.06
CA THR A 9 -21.22 -24.76 40.64
C THR A 9 -21.13 -26.18 40.11
N VAL A 10 -22.04 -26.63 39.23
CA VAL A 10 -21.75 -27.67 38.23
C VAL A 10 -22.63 -27.46 37.00
N SER A 11 -21.98 -27.62 35.86
CA SER A 11 -22.38 -27.40 34.48
C SER A 11 -23.28 -28.48 33.87
N LEU A 12 -23.95 -28.06 32.78
CA LEU A 12 -24.36 -28.77 31.57
C LEU A 12 -25.40 -29.90 31.65
N ASP A 13 -26.47 -29.76 30.86
CA ASP A 13 -26.74 -30.81 29.87
C ASP A 13 -27.48 -30.32 28.61
N ILE A 14 -26.98 -30.75 27.47
CA ILE A 14 -27.56 -30.58 26.13
C ILE A 14 -28.33 -31.86 25.83
N SER A 15 -29.65 -31.84 25.93
CA SER A 15 -30.56 -32.60 25.05
C SER A 15 -32.02 -32.41 25.47
N ALA A 16 -32.81 -31.75 24.64
CA ALA A 16 -34.25 -32.03 24.48
C ALA A 16 -34.81 -31.20 23.32
N ARG A 17 -35.03 -31.85 22.17
CA ARG A 17 -36.10 -31.41 21.25
C ARG A 17 -37.45 -31.72 21.90
N PRO A 18 -38.44 -30.86 21.70
CA PRO A 18 -39.78 -31.36 21.44
C PRO A 18 -40.24 -30.88 20.06
N SER A 19 -40.59 -31.85 19.23
CA SER A 19 -41.51 -31.69 18.12
C SER A 19 -42.94 -31.62 18.67
N SER A 20 -43.64 -30.52 18.43
CA SER A 20 -45.10 -30.51 18.37
C SER A 20 -45.56 -29.27 17.63
N ASN A 21 -46.40 -29.47 16.63
CA ASN A 21 -47.10 -28.46 15.85
C ASN A 21 -47.76 -27.42 16.76
N GLU A 22 -47.21 -26.21 16.83
CA GLU A 22 -47.98 -25.01 17.12
C GLU A 22 -47.70 -23.99 16.02
N VAL A 23 -48.64 -23.92 15.09
CA VAL A 23 -48.73 -22.83 14.14
C VAL A 23 -48.97 -21.57 14.97
N VAL A 24 -47.91 -20.79 15.21
CA VAL A 24 -48.01 -19.43 15.73
C VAL A 24 -48.62 -18.57 14.62
N SER A 25 -49.94 -18.64 14.47
CA SER A 25 -50.73 -17.71 13.66
C SER A 25 -50.60 -16.31 14.26
N ARG A 26 -49.70 -15.51 13.69
CA ARG A 26 -49.63 -14.06 13.95
C ARG A 26 -50.72 -13.37 13.12
N PRO A 27 -51.61 -12.55 13.72
CA PRO A 27 -52.78 -12.03 13.03
C PRO A 27 -52.47 -10.65 12.41
N GLU A 28 -51.68 -10.56 11.35
CA GLU A 28 -51.45 -9.25 10.68
C GLU A 28 -51.53 -9.28 9.14
N VAL A 29 -51.83 -10.43 8.53
CA VAL A 29 -52.06 -10.53 7.09
C VAL A 29 -53.48 -11.00 6.83
N ILE A 30 -54.38 -10.08 6.50
CA ILE A 30 -55.72 -10.42 6.02
C ILE A 30 -55.66 -10.38 4.49
N ARG A 31 -55.73 -11.54 3.84
CA ARG A 31 -55.99 -11.61 2.40
C ARG A 31 -57.46 -11.34 2.19
N VAL A 32 -57.79 -10.18 1.61
CA VAL A 32 -59.15 -9.90 1.14
C VAL A 32 -59.14 -10.11 -0.36
N SER A 33 -59.53 -11.29 -0.81
CA SER A 33 -59.97 -11.45 -2.20
C SER A 33 -60.79 -12.72 -2.33
N ASP A 34 -62.04 -12.57 -2.78
CA ASP A 34 -62.69 -13.58 -3.61
C ASP A 34 -63.19 -12.90 -4.89
N ASP A 35 -62.30 -12.12 -5.52
CA ASP A 35 -62.37 -11.83 -6.94
C ASP A 35 -60.99 -11.39 -7.47
N SER A 36 -60.75 -11.67 -8.76
CA SER A 36 -59.45 -11.74 -9.44
C SER A 36 -58.69 -10.41 -9.59
N SER A 37 -58.28 -9.79 -8.48
CA SER A 37 -57.26 -8.73 -8.46
C SER A 37 -56.43 -8.85 -7.19
N GLY A 38 -55.17 -9.25 -7.33
CA GLY A 38 -54.26 -9.61 -6.23
C GLY A 38 -53.77 -8.40 -5.43
N ASP A 39 -54.62 -7.85 -4.57
CA ASP A 39 -54.22 -6.80 -3.64
C ASP A 39 -54.13 -7.36 -2.20
N VAL A 40 -52.99 -7.13 -1.54
CA VAL A 40 -52.70 -7.62 -0.18
C VAL A 40 -52.67 -6.42 0.76
N SER A 41 -53.59 -6.39 1.73
CA SER A 41 -53.65 -5.32 2.73
C SER A 41 -52.95 -5.76 4.02
N LEU A 42 -51.88 -5.05 4.39
CA LEU A 42 -51.15 -5.23 5.64
C LEU A 42 -51.55 -4.14 6.64
N ARG A 43 -51.92 -4.52 7.86
CA ARG A 43 -52.17 -3.57 8.94
C ARG A 43 -50.91 -3.40 9.77
N PHE A 44 -50.40 -2.17 9.83
CA PHE A 44 -49.31 -1.80 10.72
C PHE A 44 -49.81 -0.76 11.74
N ASP A 45 -49.45 -0.98 13.00
CA ASP A 45 -49.68 -0.01 14.06
C ASP A 45 -48.52 1.00 14.06
N VAL A 46 -48.73 2.11 13.34
CA VAL A 46 -47.72 3.19 13.18
C VAL A 46 -47.23 3.70 14.52
N SER A 47 -48.12 3.77 15.52
CA SER A 47 -47.79 4.30 16.84
C SER A 47 -46.77 3.40 17.54
N LYS A 48 -46.99 2.07 17.55
CA LYS A 48 -46.06 1.11 18.15
C LYS A 48 -44.69 1.08 17.47
N ILE A 49 -44.67 1.19 16.14
CA ILE A 49 -43.40 1.25 15.37
C ILE A 49 -42.66 2.54 15.72
N SER A 50 -43.37 3.66 15.81
CA SER A 50 -42.77 4.95 16.14
C SER A 50 -42.20 5.00 17.55
N ASP A 51 -42.86 4.36 18.52
CA ASP A 51 -42.42 4.32 19.91
C ASP A 51 -41.22 3.36 20.10
N SER A 52 -41.23 2.23 19.40
CA SER A 52 -40.09 1.30 19.36
C SER A 52 -38.85 1.98 18.74
N TRP A 53 -39.05 2.76 17.68
CA TRP A 53 -37.98 3.52 17.04
C TRP A 53 -37.42 4.63 17.94
N ARG A 54 -38.28 5.35 18.68
CA ARG A 54 -37.85 6.37 19.64
C ARG A 54 -37.04 5.77 20.78
N SER A 55 -37.46 4.63 21.32
CA SER A 55 -36.74 3.92 22.40
C SER A 55 -35.36 3.43 21.95
N LEU A 56 -35.26 2.89 20.72
CA LEU A 56 -34.00 2.46 20.14
C LEU A 56 -33.04 3.64 19.91
N ARG A 57 -33.56 4.76 19.43
CA ARG A 57 -32.78 5.98 19.19
C ARG A 57 -32.25 6.61 20.48
N GLN A 58 -33.04 6.59 21.56
CA GLN A 58 -32.58 7.02 22.89
C GLN A 58 -31.48 6.10 23.44
N SER A 59 -31.61 4.79 23.24
CA SER A 59 -30.61 3.80 23.67
C SER A 59 -29.28 3.94 22.91
N LEU A 60 -29.34 4.32 21.63
CA LEU A 60 -28.15 4.61 20.83
C LEU A 60 -27.46 5.93 21.24
N ALA A 61 -28.25 6.96 21.55
CA ALA A 61 -27.73 8.24 21.99
C ALA A 61 -27.02 8.15 23.34
N THR A 62 -27.53 7.34 24.28
CA THR A 62 -26.88 7.09 25.57
C THR A 62 -25.62 6.23 25.44
N ALA A 63 -25.57 5.29 24.49
CA ALA A 63 -24.37 4.53 24.18
C ALA A 63 -23.25 5.40 23.57
N SER A 64 -23.60 6.42 22.78
CA SER A 64 -22.63 7.34 22.17
C SER A 64 -21.96 8.29 23.18
N SER A 65 -22.61 8.59 24.31
CA SER A 65 -22.07 9.49 25.34
C SER A 65 -21.02 8.83 26.26
N ARG A 66 -20.81 7.51 26.15
CA ARG A 66 -19.93 6.74 27.07
C ARG A 66 -18.55 6.43 26.49
N ARG A 67 -18.21 6.93 25.30
CA ARG A 67 -16.88 6.72 24.68
C ARG A 67 -15.97 7.93 24.94
N GLN A 68 -15.12 7.80 25.96
CA GLN A 68 -13.89 8.59 26.09
C GLN A 68 -12.92 8.24 24.94
N PRO A 69 -12.04 9.16 24.48
CA PRO A 69 -11.16 8.94 23.35
C PRO A 69 -9.80 8.42 23.83
N ASP A 70 -9.66 7.11 24.03
CA ASP A 70 -8.36 6.45 24.28
C ASP A 70 -8.25 5.12 23.51
N ASP A 71 -8.53 5.12 22.20
CA ASP A 71 -8.25 3.98 21.34
C ASP A 71 -7.61 4.44 20.02
N ALA A 72 -6.28 4.58 20.05
CA ALA A 72 -5.45 5.06 18.97
C ALA A 72 -4.86 3.92 18.11
N SER A 73 -5.50 2.76 18.00
CA SER A 73 -4.84 1.60 17.37
C SER A 73 -5.59 0.86 16.26
N LEU A 74 -6.84 1.20 15.92
CA LEU A 74 -7.65 0.34 15.03
C LEU A 74 -8.43 1.06 13.91
N LYS A 75 -7.96 2.22 13.44
CA LYS A 75 -8.49 2.85 12.22
C LYS A 75 -7.34 3.33 11.35
N VAL A 76 -7.42 3.14 10.03
CA VAL A 76 -6.57 3.88 9.10
C VAL A 76 -6.82 5.36 9.43
N PRO A 77 -5.77 6.14 9.77
CA PRO A 77 -5.96 7.54 10.11
C PRO A 77 -6.71 8.24 8.98
N LEU A 78 -7.66 9.13 9.31
CA LEU A 78 -8.28 10.06 8.34
C LEU A 78 -7.22 10.76 7.50
N ASP A 79 -5.99 10.84 8.03
CA ASP A 79 -4.85 11.46 7.40
C ASP A 79 -4.29 10.76 6.16
N ALA A 80 -4.61 9.48 5.94
CA ALA A 80 -4.26 8.74 4.72
C ALA A 80 -5.27 8.94 3.58
N GLY A 81 -6.38 9.65 3.85
CA GLY A 81 -7.50 9.84 2.94
C GLY A 81 -7.26 10.91 1.88
N LEU A 82 -8.13 10.93 0.86
CA LEU A 82 -8.13 11.94 -0.22
C LEU A 82 -8.32 13.39 0.27
N THR A 83 -8.83 13.59 1.49
CA THR A 83 -9.09 14.92 2.06
C THR A 83 -7.82 15.64 2.50
N ASN A 84 -6.71 14.93 2.70
CA ASN A 84 -5.42 15.50 3.09
C ASN A 84 -4.57 15.91 1.88
N ALA A 85 -5.19 16.61 0.92
CA ALA A 85 -4.54 17.08 -0.31
C ALA A 85 -3.40 18.10 -0.11
N SER A 86 -3.19 18.59 1.12
CA SER A 86 -2.16 19.60 1.43
C SER A 86 -0.81 19.03 1.90
N SER A 87 -0.71 17.73 2.22
CA SER A 87 0.57 17.12 2.61
C SER A 87 0.65 15.65 2.21
N ASP A 88 1.26 15.40 1.04
CA ASP A 88 1.49 14.04 0.53
C ASP A 88 2.36 13.21 1.48
N GLU A 89 3.29 13.84 2.19
CA GLU A 89 4.19 13.19 3.17
C GLU A 89 3.40 12.59 4.35
N VAL A 90 2.46 13.35 4.92
CA VAL A 90 1.62 12.88 6.04
C VAL A 90 0.77 11.68 5.63
N ALA A 91 0.21 11.72 4.41
CA ALA A 91 -0.56 10.60 3.87
C ALA A 91 0.32 9.37 3.64
N THR A 92 1.56 9.54 3.13
CA THR A 92 2.49 8.42 2.96
C THR A 92 2.92 7.81 4.29
N ASP A 93 3.15 8.61 5.33
CA ASP A 93 3.50 8.12 6.66
C ASP A 93 2.34 7.41 7.35
N ALA A 94 1.10 7.84 7.10
CA ALA A 94 -0.08 7.15 7.60
C ALA A 94 -0.28 5.80 6.90
N LEU A 95 -0.04 5.72 5.59
CA LEU A 95 -0.08 4.46 4.83
C LEU A 95 1.03 3.49 5.26
N ALA A 96 2.26 4.00 5.40
CA ALA A 96 3.42 3.20 5.84
C ALA A 96 3.22 2.60 7.24
N ARG A 97 2.47 3.27 8.12
CA ARG A 97 2.14 2.75 9.46
C ARG A 97 0.98 1.78 9.50
N SER A 98 0.12 1.76 8.47
CA SER A 98 -1.15 1.03 8.50
C SER A 98 -1.23 -0.15 7.54
N ILE A 99 -0.34 -0.24 6.56
CA ILE A 99 -0.34 -1.28 5.52
C ILE A 99 0.98 -2.06 5.56
N ASP A 100 0.87 -3.36 5.79
CA ASP A 100 2.02 -4.28 5.75
C ASP A 100 2.27 -4.80 4.32
N LYS A 101 3.49 -5.28 4.03
CA LYS A 101 3.83 -5.86 2.71
C LYS A 101 2.93 -7.05 2.36
N GLU A 102 2.52 -7.83 3.36
CA GLU A 102 1.63 -8.99 3.19
C GLU A 102 0.19 -8.57 2.83
N ASP A 103 -0.25 -7.38 3.25
CA ASP A 103 -1.60 -6.89 2.99
C ASP A 103 -1.85 -6.79 1.47
N PHE A 104 -0.85 -6.35 0.69
CA PHE A 104 -0.94 -6.28 -0.78
C PHE A 104 -1.20 -7.64 -1.45
N GLY A 105 -0.76 -8.74 -0.83
CA GLY A 105 -1.03 -10.11 -1.30
C GLY A 105 -2.50 -10.50 -1.14
N SER A 106 -3.16 -9.99 -0.10
CA SER A 106 -4.56 -10.23 0.24
C SER A 106 -5.56 -9.23 -0.36
N MET A 107 -5.09 -8.14 -0.97
CA MET A 107 -5.97 -7.14 -1.56
C MET A 107 -6.80 -7.70 -2.72
N GLU A 108 -8.11 -7.51 -2.67
CA GLU A 108 -9.03 -7.89 -3.73
C GLU A 108 -9.16 -6.76 -4.75
N ILE A 109 -9.04 -7.08 -6.04
CA ILE A 109 -9.31 -6.13 -7.11
C ILE A 109 -10.83 -6.02 -7.33
N VAL A 110 -11.36 -4.83 -7.06
CA VAL A 110 -12.76 -4.46 -7.34
C VAL A 110 -12.93 -4.17 -8.83
N GLY A 111 -12.04 -3.35 -9.39
CA GLY A 111 -12.07 -2.99 -10.82
C GLY A 111 -11.16 -1.82 -11.17
N GLN A 112 -11.27 -1.39 -12.42
CA GLN A 112 -10.57 -0.20 -12.94
C GLN A 112 -11.51 1.00 -12.95
N PHE A 113 -11.04 2.14 -12.46
CA PHE A 113 -11.75 3.42 -12.49
C PHE A 113 -11.08 4.39 -13.47
N ASN A 114 -11.89 5.01 -14.33
CA ASN A 114 -11.48 6.04 -15.29
C ASN A 114 -10.25 5.69 -16.15
N LEU A 115 -10.05 4.40 -16.44
CA LEU A 115 -8.89 3.87 -17.20
C LEU A 115 -7.50 4.28 -16.65
N GLY A 116 -7.42 4.74 -15.41
CA GLY A 116 -6.19 5.23 -14.80
C GLY A 116 -5.93 4.72 -13.38
N PHE A 117 -6.99 4.26 -12.71
CA PHE A 117 -6.91 3.83 -11.32
C PHE A 117 -7.41 2.40 -11.14
N ILE A 118 -6.79 1.69 -10.21
CA ILE A 118 -7.20 0.37 -9.76
C ILE A 118 -7.84 0.56 -8.39
N ILE A 119 -9.07 0.08 -8.24
CA ILE A 119 -9.78 0.07 -6.96
C ILE A 119 -9.54 -1.27 -6.29
N THR A 120 -9.00 -1.23 -5.08
CA THR A 120 -8.68 -2.43 -4.30
C THR A 120 -9.37 -2.37 -2.95
N ARG A 121 -9.79 -3.54 -2.46
CA ARG A 121 -10.40 -3.72 -1.15
C ARG A 121 -9.45 -4.54 -0.29
N ARG A 122 -9.17 -4.08 0.91
CA ARG A 122 -8.39 -4.80 1.91
C ARG A 122 -9.31 -5.18 3.06
N ARG A 123 -9.41 -6.48 3.33
CA ARG A 123 -10.06 -6.99 4.55
C ARG A 123 -9.01 -7.56 5.49
N LYS A 124 -9.01 -7.12 6.74
CA LYS A 124 -8.07 -7.61 7.78
C LYS A 124 -8.85 -7.96 9.06
N GLY A 125 -8.79 -9.22 9.47
CA GLY A 125 -9.53 -9.75 10.63
C GLY A 125 -10.87 -10.44 10.27
N ASP A 126 -11.31 -11.36 11.13
CA ASP A 126 -12.46 -12.24 10.89
C ASP A 126 -13.76 -11.84 11.65
N ASP A 127 -13.68 -10.88 12.58
CA ASP A 127 -14.73 -10.56 13.56
C ASP A 127 -15.30 -9.12 13.44
N ALA A 128 -16.10 -8.67 14.43
CA ALA A 128 -16.68 -7.32 14.52
C ALA A 128 -15.66 -6.15 14.56
N THR A 129 -14.36 -6.45 14.64
CA THR A 129 -13.24 -5.51 14.52
C THR A 129 -12.50 -5.64 13.19
N ALA A 130 -13.06 -6.39 12.22
CA ALA A 130 -12.49 -6.49 10.89
C ALA A 130 -12.36 -5.10 10.29
N MET A 131 -11.22 -4.83 9.66
CA MET A 131 -11.05 -3.65 8.82
C MET A 131 -11.51 -3.99 7.42
N ASP A 132 -12.25 -3.09 6.80
CA ASP A 132 -12.73 -3.27 5.44
C ASP A 132 -12.52 -1.99 4.65
N ASP A 133 -11.30 -1.81 4.16
CA ASP A 133 -10.83 -0.57 3.59
C ASP A 133 -10.86 -0.63 2.06
N LEU A 134 -11.26 0.48 1.45
CA LEU A 134 -11.13 0.71 0.02
C LEU A 134 -9.91 1.60 -0.25
N PHE A 135 -9.10 1.23 -1.23
CA PHE A 135 -7.94 1.98 -1.69
C PHE A 135 -8.03 2.26 -3.18
N ILE A 136 -7.49 3.41 -3.57
CA ILE A 136 -7.27 3.78 -4.97
C ILE A 136 -5.77 3.72 -5.27
N VAL A 137 -5.42 3.02 -6.34
CA VAL A 137 -4.04 2.85 -6.80
C VAL A 137 -3.91 3.46 -8.19
N ASP A 138 -2.95 4.36 -8.39
CA ASP A 138 -2.59 4.88 -9.71
C ASP A 138 -1.83 3.78 -10.48
N GLN A 139 -2.41 3.32 -11.59
CA GLN A 139 -1.86 2.20 -12.34
C GLN A 139 -0.50 2.50 -12.98
N HIS A 140 -0.25 3.76 -13.33
CA HIS A 140 1.01 4.18 -13.94
C HIS A 140 2.07 4.33 -12.86
N ALA A 141 1.79 5.11 -11.81
CA ALA A 141 2.76 5.39 -10.76
C ALA A 141 3.18 4.12 -10.01
N ALA A 142 2.26 3.19 -9.73
CA ALA A 142 2.56 1.93 -9.07
C ALA A 142 3.46 1.02 -9.94
N ASP A 143 3.12 0.84 -11.22
CA ASP A 143 3.94 0.01 -12.13
C ASP A 143 5.30 0.67 -12.42
N GLU A 144 5.35 2.00 -12.50
CA GLU A 144 6.58 2.78 -12.61
C GLU A 144 7.51 2.58 -11.43
N LYS A 145 6.96 2.63 -10.21
CA LYS A 145 7.76 2.41 -8.99
C LYS A 145 8.35 0.99 -8.96
N TYR A 146 7.57 -0.02 -9.33
CA TYR A 146 8.05 -1.40 -9.45
C TYR A 146 9.23 -1.49 -10.43
N ASN A 147 9.02 -0.97 -11.64
CA ASN A 147 10.00 -1.03 -12.72
C ASN A 147 11.27 -0.26 -12.35
N PHE A 148 11.14 0.88 -11.66
CA PHE A 148 12.26 1.67 -11.19
C PHE A 148 13.12 0.92 -10.17
N GLU A 149 12.51 0.36 -9.11
CA GLU A 149 13.26 -0.40 -8.10
C GLU A 149 13.93 -1.65 -8.71
N THR A 150 13.21 -2.35 -9.58
CA THR A 150 13.77 -3.49 -10.33
C THR A 150 14.98 -3.05 -11.15
N LEU A 151 14.88 -1.95 -11.91
CA LEU A 151 15.98 -1.45 -12.72
C LEU A 151 17.20 -1.06 -11.87
N GLN A 152 16.99 -0.45 -10.70
CA GLN A 152 18.08 -0.09 -9.79
C GLN A 152 18.85 -1.32 -9.28
N GLN A 153 18.14 -2.41 -8.99
CA GLN A 153 18.74 -3.64 -8.45
C GLN A 153 19.38 -4.51 -9.52
N THR A 154 18.74 -4.69 -10.67
CA THR A 154 19.15 -5.74 -11.64
C THR A 154 20.02 -5.21 -12.78
N THR A 155 20.02 -3.89 -13.04
CA THR A 155 20.63 -3.36 -14.27
C THR A 155 22.09 -2.99 -14.06
N ARG A 156 23.00 -3.67 -14.77
CA ARG A 156 24.38 -3.20 -14.91
C ARG A 156 24.47 -2.13 -16.01
N ILE A 157 25.00 -0.97 -15.68
CA ILE A 157 25.27 0.10 -16.66
C ILE A 157 26.47 -0.31 -17.51
N LYS A 158 26.38 -0.09 -18.83
CA LYS A 158 27.46 -0.43 -19.76
C LYS A 158 28.65 0.49 -19.50
N SER A 159 29.83 -0.10 -19.37
CA SER A 159 31.11 0.60 -19.23
C SER A 159 31.80 0.75 -20.59
N GLN A 160 32.58 1.82 -20.74
CA GLN A 160 33.54 2.03 -21.81
C GLN A 160 34.93 2.14 -21.19
N LYS A 161 35.85 1.28 -21.65
CA LYS A 161 37.25 1.34 -21.23
C LYS A 161 37.89 2.65 -21.67
N LEU A 162 38.61 3.27 -20.76
CA LEU A 162 39.39 4.47 -21.01
C LEU A 162 40.61 4.12 -21.84
N PHE A 163 41.05 5.05 -22.69
CA PHE A 163 42.28 4.87 -23.48
C PHE A 163 43.53 4.81 -22.59
N ARG A 164 43.52 5.56 -21.49
CA ARG A 164 44.51 5.52 -20.41
C ARG A 164 43.78 5.49 -19.08
N SER A 165 44.25 4.66 -18.15
CA SER A 165 43.73 4.64 -16.78
C SER A 165 43.96 6.00 -16.12
N GLN A 166 42.94 6.50 -15.43
CA GLN A 166 43.03 7.76 -14.70
C GLN A 166 43.29 7.48 -13.22
N PRO A 167 44.40 7.95 -12.63
CA PRO A 167 44.63 7.79 -11.20
C PRO A 167 43.55 8.54 -10.41
N LEU A 168 43.08 7.94 -9.32
CA LEU A 168 42.09 8.52 -8.42
C LEU A 168 42.80 9.11 -7.21
N GLU A 169 42.54 10.40 -6.95
CA GLU A 169 43.01 11.08 -5.74
C GLU A 169 41.89 10.99 -4.69
N LEU A 170 41.93 9.95 -3.87
CA LEU A 170 40.92 9.66 -2.84
C LEU A 170 41.51 9.79 -1.44
N THR A 171 40.65 10.04 -0.45
CA THR A 171 41.05 9.95 0.95
C THR A 171 41.22 8.47 1.35
N ALA A 172 41.99 8.18 2.40
CA ALA A 172 42.17 6.79 2.85
C ALA A 172 40.84 6.09 3.20
N SER A 173 39.85 6.83 3.69
CA SER A 173 38.49 6.31 3.93
C SER A 173 37.76 5.99 2.63
N ASP A 174 37.85 6.87 1.63
CA ASP A 174 37.20 6.66 0.34
C ASP A 174 37.85 5.51 -0.45
N GLU A 175 39.17 5.36 -0.36
CA GLU A 175 39.89 4.23 -0.94
C GLU A 175 39.41 2.90 -0.35
N LEU A 176 39.28 2.81 0.98
CA LEU A 176 38.78 1.63 1.65
C LEU A 176 37.32 1.33 1.25
N LEU A 177 36.44 2.34 1.27
CA LEU A 177 35.05 2.21 0.83
C LEU A 177 34.96 1.74 -0.62
N THR A 178 35.79 2.28 -1.50
CA THR A 178 35.87 1.90 -2.91
C THR A 178 36.25 0.43 -3.07
N LEU A 179 37.23 -0.04 -2.30
CA LEU A 179 37.67 -1.43 -2.31
C LEU A 179 36.62 -2.40 -1.77
N GLU A 180 35.90 -2.01 -0.72
CA GLU A 180 34.80 -2.79 -0.15
C GLU A 180 33.58 -2.88 -1.11
N ASN A 181 33.40 -1.89 -1.99
CA ASN A 181 32.22 -1.76 -2.85
C ASN A 181 32.51 -1.84 -4.36
N LEU A 182 33.60 -2.50 -4.77
CA LEU A 182 33.98 -2.65 -6.18
C LEU A 182 32.86 -3.21 -7.07
N ASP A 183 32.05 -4.12 -6.54
CA ASP A 183 30.94 -4.70 -7.31
C ASP A 183 29.79 -3.70 -7.54
N VAL A 184 29.51 -2.82 -6.59
CA VAL A 184 28.51 -1.74 -6.76
C VAL A 184 29.01 -0.73 -7.80
N LEU A 185 30.30 -0.40 -7.78
CA LEU A 185 30.92 0.48 -8.79
C LEU A 185 30.85 -0.13 -10.19
N ARG A 186 31.18 -1.43 -10.31
CA ARG A 186 31.05 -2.18 -11.57
C ARG A 186 29.61 -2.25 -12.08
N GLN A 187 28.63 -2.36 -11.18
CA GLN A 187 27.21 -2.32 -11.54
C GLN A 187 26.78 -0.93 -12.03
N ASN A 188 27.44 0.12 -11.58
CA ASN A 188 27.29 1.48 -12.09
C ASN A 188 28.14 1.77 -13.33
N GLY A 189 28.94 0.81 -13.80
CA GLY A 189 29.77 0.94 -15.01
C GLY A 189 31.11 1.63 -14.79
N PHE A 190 31.50 1.86 -13.53
CA PHE A 190 32.85 2.29 -13.16
C PHE A 190 33.71 1.06 -12.87
N GLU A 191 34.84 0.92 -13.56
CA GLU A 191 35.81 -0.15 -13.31
C GLU A 191 37.07 0.48 -12.72
N ILE A 192 37.47 0.01 -11.54
CA ILE A 192 38.60 0.52 -10.79
C ILE A 192 39.56 -0.64 -10.52
N GLU A 193 40.85 -0.36 -10.72
CA GLU A 193 41.94 -1.31 -10.48
C GLU A 193 42.95 -0.71 -9.49
N LEU A 194 43.51 -1.60 -8.67
CA LEU A 194 44.64 -1.31 -7.79
C LEU A 194 45.90 -1.17 -8.63
N GLN A 195 46.58 -0.03 -8.57
CA GLN A 195 47.94 0.05 -9.06
C GLN A 195 48.83 -0.71 -8.10
N THR A 196 49.37 -1.84 -8.56
CA THR A 196 50.41 -2.55 -7.83
C THR A 196 51.74 -1.83 -8.05
N ALA A 197 52.50 -1.65 -6.97
CA ALA A 197 53.73 -0.86 -6.87
C ALA A 197 54.92 -1.44 -7.67
N ALA A 198 54.74 -1.68 -8.97
CA ALA A 198 55.82 -2.01 -9.89
C ALA A 198 56.47 -0.75 -10.51
N ASP A 199 55.82 0.41 -10.42
CA ASP A 199 56.22 1.62 -11.16
C ASP A 199 56.68 2.81 -10.32
N ASP A 200 56.68 2.78 -8.98
CA ASP A 200 57.42 3.81 -8.21
C ASP A 200 57.76 3.40 -6.77
N ASP A 201 58.97 3.79 -6.39
CA ASP A 201 59.62 3.65 -5.09
C ASP A 201 58.85 4.36 -3.95
N ALA A 202 59.01 3.86 -2.73
CA ALA A 202 58.57 4.45 -1.45
C ALA A 202 57.06 4.41 -1.08
N GLY A 203 56.63 3.31 -0.45
CA GLY A 203 55.85 3.35 0.81
C GLY A 203 54.49 4.06 0.86
N GLN A 204 53.87 4.37 -0.28
CA GLN A 204 52.55 5.02 -0.34
C GLN A 204 51.41 4.00 -0.46
N SER A 205 50.25 4.34 0.11
CA SER A 205 48.99 3.61 0.04
C SER A 205 48.65 3.13 -1.38
N PRO A 206 47.88 2.03 -1.53
CA PRO A 206 47.51 1.52 -2.84
C PRO A 206 46.77 2.59 -3.66
N ARG A 207 47.41 3.08 -4.73
CA ARG A 207 46.80 4.08 -5.61
C ARG A 207 45.75 3.42 -6.49
N LEU A 208 44.50 3.82 -6.34
CA LEU A 208 43.40 3.34 -7.20
C LEU A 208 43.42 4.07 -8.54
N SER A 209 43.03 3.37 -9.60
CA SER A 209 42.90 3.96 -10.94
C SER A 209 41.61 3.53 -11.62
N LEU A 210 40.94 4.48 -12.25
CA LEU A 210 39.76 4.26 -13.06
C LEU A 210 40.17 3.74 -14.43
N THR A 211 39.67 2.58 -14.82
CA THR A 211 39.98 1.92 -16.10
C THR A 211 38.80 1.94 -17.07
N ALA A 212 37.56 2.06 -16.58
CA ALA A 212 36.38 2.23 -17.41
C ALA A 212 35.34 3.14 -16.76
N GLN A 213 34.59 3.86 -17.58
CA GLN A 213 33.52 4.77 -17.14
C GLN A 213 32.17 4.38 -17.77
N PRO A 214 31.03 4.68 -17.11
CA PRO A 214 29.73 4.38 -17.66
C PRO A 214 29.41 5.18 -18.92
N ILE A 215 28.71 4.54 -19.84
CA ILE A 215 28.23 5.16 -21.08
C ILE A 215 26.73 4.97 -21.29
N SER A 216 26.09 6.05 -21.70
CA SER A 216 24.73 6.06 -22.19
C SER A 216 24.66 6.96 -23.43
N LYS A 217 23.77 6.65 -24.38
CA LYS A 217 23.65 7.44 -25.62
C LYS A 217 23.33 8.91 -25.35
N ASP A 218 22.52 9.17 -24.34
CA ASP A 218 21.97 10.49 -24.02
C ASP A 218 22.51 11.08 -22.71
N THR A 219 23.48 10.41 -22.07
CA THR A 219 24.01 10.85 -20.76
C THR A 219 25.50 10.59 -20.70
N VAL A 220 26.26 11.67 -20.45
CA VAL A 220 27.70 11.61 -20.21
C VAL A 220 27.93 11.55 -18.71
N PHE A 221 28.65 10.51 -18.30
CA PHE A 221 29.12 10.37 -16.94
C PHE A 221 30.52 10.97 -16.81
N ASP A 222 30.78 11.62 -15.68
CA ASP A 222 32.03 12.29 -15.35
C ASP A 222 32.55 11.82 -13.97
N MET A 223 33.69 12.37 -13.56
CA MET A 223 34.30 12.04 -12.26
C MET A 223 33.44 12.47 -11.07
N LYS A 224 32.61 13.51 -11.21
CA LYS A 224 31.73 13.96 -10.13
C LYS A 224 30.65 12.93 -9.84
N ASP A 225 30.21 12.19 -10.86
CA ASP A 225 29.26 11.08 -10.66
C ASP A 225 29.89 9.92 -9.88
N LEU A 226 31.19 9.69 -10.05
CA LEU A 226 31.95 8.70 -9.25
C LEU A 226 32.09 9.18 -7.80
N GLU A 227 32.47 10.44 -7.60
CA GLU A 227 32.58 11.07 -6.27
C GLU A 227 31.23 11.06 -5.53
N GLU A 228 30.14 11.42 -6.22
CA GLU A 228 28.76 11.33 -5.69
C GLU A 228 28.45 9.89 -5.25
N LEU A 229 28.81 8.91 -6.08
CA LEU A 229 28.54 7.52 -5.81
C LEU A 229 29.32 7.03 -4.58
N ILE A 230 30.59 7.39 -4.44
CA ILE A 230 31.41 7.06 -3.25
C ILE A 230 30.82 7.73 -2.01
N HIS A 231 30.42 9.00 -2.11
CA HIS A 231 29.78 9.71 -1.00
C HIS A 231 28.49 9.03 -0.54
N LEU A 232 27.65 8.58 -1.47
CA LEU A 232 26.40 7.84 -1.16
C LEU A 232 26.67 6.48 -0.49
N MET A 233 27.84 5.88 -0.68
CA MET A 233 28.21 4.62 -0.01
C MET A 233 28.58 4.82 1.45
N HIS A 234 29.01 6.02 1.86
CA HIS A 234 29.48 6.29 3.22
C HIS A 234 28.38 6.05 4.28
N ASP A 235 27.12 6.33 3.93
CA ASP A 235 25.97 6.19 4.83
C ASP A 235 25.24 4.84 4.66
N GLN A 236 25.83 3.89 3.94
CA GLN A 236 25.21 2.61 3.61
C GLN A 236 26.08 1.41 4.03
N PRO A 237 25.49 0.26 4.38
CA PRO A 237 26.24 -0.97 4.58
C PRO A 237 27.01 -1.37 3.32
N ALA A 238 28.20 -1.94 3.50
CA ALA A 238 29.01 -2.44 2.39
C ALA A 238 28.23 -3.45 1.53
N GLY A 239 28.29 -3.27 0.21
CA GLY A 239 27.59 -4.10 -0.77
C GLY A 239 26.14 -3.67 -1.08
N GLN A 240 25.58 -2.70 -0.35
CA GLN A 240 24.25 -2.17 -0.64
C GLN A 240 24.25 -1.43 -1.99
N MET A 241 23.26 -1.72 -2.84
CA MET A 241 23.17 -1.10 -4.16
C MET A 241 22.83 0.39 -4.06
N VAL A 242 23.77 1.24 -4.49
CA VAL A 242 23.56 2.68 -4.63
C VAL A 242 23.76 3.12 -6.08
N ARG A 243 23.08 4.21 -6.46
CA ARG A 243 23.07 4.78 -7.81
C ARG A 243 23.24 6.30 -7.69
N CYS A 244 24.13 6.88 -8.49
CA CYS A 244 24.28 8.34 -8.59
C CYS A 244 23.02 8.98 -9.20
N SER A 245 22.86 10.29 -9.01
CA SER A 245 21.74 11.09 -9.49
C SER A 245 21.44 10.88 -10.98
N LYS A 246 22.46 10.91 -11.86
CA LYS A 246 22.31 10.70 -13.31
C LYS A 246 21.81 9.29 -13.63
N ALA A 247 22.33 8.26 -12.97
CA ALA A 247 21.88 6.88 -13.15
C ALA A 247 20.43 6.71 -12.68
N ARG A 248 20.05 7.30 -11.54
CA ARG A 248 18.68 7.31 -11.03
C ARG A 248 17.72 7.98 -12.00
N ALA A 249 18.05 9.18 -12.49
CA ALA A 249 17.23 9.89 -13.47
C ALA A 249 17.04 9.10 -14.78
N MET A 250 18.11 8.46 -15.26
CA MET A 250 18.04 7.58 -16.42
C MET A 250 17.11 6.38 -16.17
N PHE A 251 17.18 5.74 -15.01
CA PHE A 251 16.29 4.63 -14.67
C PHE A 251 14.84 5.06 -14.45
N ALA A 252 14.60 6.24 -13.88
CA ALA A 252 13.26 6.81 -13.74
C ALA A 252 12.60 7.01 -15.11
N MET A 253 13.32 7.59 -16.07
CA MET A 253 12.82 7.75 -17.44
C MET A 253 12.53 6.41 -18.13
N ARG A 254 13.41 5.41 -17.96
CA ARG A 254 13.20 4.06 -18.51
C ARG A 254 11.99 3.37 -17.88
N ALA A 255 11.82 3.49 -16.56
CA ALA A 255 10.68 2.94 -15.85
C ALA A 255 9.37 3.57 -16.33
N CYS A 256 9.29 4.90 -16.41
CA CYS A 256 8.10 5.60 -16.88
C CYS A 256 7.68 5.15 -18.30
N ARG A 257 8.64 5.05 -19.24
CA ARG A 257 8.36 4.60 -20.62
C ARG A 257 7.97 3.12 -20.74
N LYS A 258 8.41 2.28 -19.79
CA LYS A 258 8.10 0.83 -19.77
C LYS A 258 6.73 0.54 -19.13
N SER A 259 6.25 1.44 -18.28
CA SER A 259 5.10 1.19 -17.41
C SER A 259 3.77 1.36 -18.11
N VAL A 260 2.72 0.79 -17.52
CA VAL A 260 1.34 0.92 -18.02
C VAL A 260 0.96 2.40 -18.21
N MET A 261 0.38 2.73 -19.36
CA MET A 261 -0.08 4.10 -19.65
C MET A 261 -1.44 4.38 -19.00
N ILE A 262 -1.66 5.63 -18.59
CA ILE A 262 -2.99 6.13 -18.23
C ILE A 262 -3.88 6.09 -19.49
N GLY A 263 -5.13 5.65 -19.34
CA GLY A 263 -6.07 5.45 -20.43
C GLY A 263 -6.06 4.03 -21.01
N MET A 264 -5.14 3.17 -20.57
CA MET A 264 -5.09 1.77 -21.01
C MET A 264 -6.07 0.91 -20.19
N PRO A 265 -7.01 0.18 -20.82
CA PRO A 265 -7.84 -0.79 -20.10
C PRO A 265 -6.98 -1.96 -19.62
N LEU A 266 -7.17 -2.36 -18.36
CA LEU A 266 -6.45 -3.48 -17.74
C LEU A 266 -7.39 -4.65 -17.45
N THR A 267 -6.89 -5.86 -17.69
CA THR A 267 -7.56 -7.08 -17.23
C THR A 267 -7.41 -7.23 -15.71
N LYS A 268 -8.32 -7.98 -15.07
CA LYS A 268 -8.23 -8.27 -13.62
C LYS A 268 -6.88 -8.91 -13.23
N GLY A 269 -6.31 -9.76 -14.09
CA GLY A 269 -5.00 -10.36 -13.89
C GLY A 269 -3.86 -9.33 -13.89
N GLN A 270 -3.87 -8.38 -14.84
CA GLN A 270 -2.89 -7.29 -14.89
C GLN A 270 -2.99 -6.37 -13.68
N MET A 271 -4.21 -5.97 -13.29
CA MET A 271 -4.44 -5.17 -12.09
C MET A 271 -3.93 -5.87 -10.83
N THR A 272 -4.21 -7.17 -10.71
CA THR A 272 -3.73 -8.00 -9.61
C THR A 272 -2.20 -8.04 -9.57
N ALA A 273 -1.54 -8.15 -10.72
CA ALA A 273 -0.08 -8.14 -10.81
C ALA A 273 0.52 -6.82 -10.30
N VAL A 274 -0.03 -5.67 -10.75
CA VAL A 274 0.42 -4.34 -10.30
C VAL A 274 0.33 -4.21 -8.79
N VAL A 275 -0.81 -4.59 -8.19
CA VAL A 275 -1.02 -4.49 -6.74
C VAL A 275 -0.11 -5.45 -5.97
N ARG A 276 0.07 -6.68 -6.46
CA ARG A 276 0.99 -7.64 -5.82
C ARG A 276 2.45 -7.20 -5.90
N HIS A 277 2.87 -6.57 -6.98
CA HIS A 277 4.22 -6.00 -7.09
C HIS A 277 4.48 -4.97 -5.98
N MET A 278 3.48 -4.19 -5.56
CA MET A 278 3.65 -3.22 -4.46
C MET A 278 4.07 -3.87 -3.14
N GLY A 279 3.64 -5.10 -2.86
CA GLY A 279 4.09 -5.85 -1.69
C GLY A 279 5.56 -6.32 -1.76
N THR A 280 6.18 -6.30 -2.94
CA THR A 280 7.59 -6.68 -3.13
C THR A 280 8.56 -5.50 -3.08
N MET A 281 8.04 -4.28 -3.20
CA MET A 281 8.83 -3.04 -3.17
C MET A 281 9.25 -2.70 -1.74
N ASP A 282 10.26 -1.84 -1.63
CA ASP A 282 10.66 -1.35 -0.30
C ASP A 282 9.78 -0.18 0.16
N GLN A 283 9.58 0.81 -0.72
CA GLN A 283 8.78 2.00 -0.42
C GLN A 283 7.72 2.21 -1.51
N PRO A 284 6.60 1.48 -1.50
CA PRO A 284 5.66 1.47 -2.62
C PRO A 284 4.81 2.74 -2.72
N TRP A 285 5.04 3.79 -1.93
CA TRP A 285 4.10 4.93 -1.76
C TRP A 285 4.23 6.04 -2.79
N ASN A 286 5.44 6.23 -3.34
CA ASN A 286 5.73 7.30 -4.30
C ASN A 286 6.52 6.76 -5.49
N CYS A 287 6.18 7.21 -6.69
CA CYS A 287 6.96 6.95 -7.89
C CYS A 287 8.30 7.73 -7.86
N PRO A 288 9.29 7.42 -8.72
CA PRO A 288 10.59 8.12 -8.70
C PRO A 288 10.51 9.62 -9.02
N HIS A 289 9.37 10.11 -9.51
CA HIS A 289 9.08 11.53 -9.75
C HIS A 289 8.30 12.20 -8.60
N GLY A 290 8.01 11.46 -7.52
CA GLY A 290 7.29 11.97 -6.34
C GLY A 290 5.77 11.91 -6.42
N ARG A 291 5.18 11.27 -7.43
CA ARG A 291 3.72 11.08 -7.50
C ARG A 291 3.29 9.95 -6.57
N PRO A 292 2.17 10.08 -5.85
CA PRO A 292 1.67 9.00 -5.02
C PRO A 292 1.17 7.82 -5.84
N THR A 293 1.49 6.61 -5.40
CA THR A 293 1.05 5.37 -6.05
C THR A 293 -0.33 4.93 -5.56
N MET A 294 -0.68 5.23 -4.31
CA MET A 294 -1.95 4.84 -3.71
C MET A 294 -2.41 5.76 -2.58
N ARG A 295 -3.71 5.77 -2.34
CA ARG A 295 -4.38 6.49 -1.24
C ARG A 295 -5.53 5.67 -0.66
N HIS A 296 -5.85 5.91 0.61
CA HIS A 296 -7.05 5.37 1.24
C HIS A 296 -8.27 6.15 0.72
N LEU A 297 -9.32 5.43 0.34
CA LEU A 297 -10.59 6.03 -0.08
C LEU A 297 -11.56 6.13 1.09
N SER A 298 -11.86 4.99 1.73
CA SER A 298 -12.88 4.91 2.76
C SER A 298 -12.85 3.57 3.50
N ASP A 299 -13.25 3.58 4.77
CA ASP A 299 -13.64 2.38 5.52
C ASP A 299 -15.11 2.04 5.22
N ILE A 300 -15.36 0.84 4.70
CA ILE A 300 -16.67 0.34 4.30
C ILE A 300 -17.57 0.08 5.51
N LEU A 301 -17.02 -0.32 6.67
CA LEU A 301 -17.80 -0.59 7.87
C LEU A 301 -18.27 0.69 8.57
N GLY A 302 -17.55 1.80 8.35
CA GLY A 302 -17.93 3.14 8.78
C GLY A 302 -19.02 3.81 7.94
N VAL A 303 -19.39 3.25 6.78
CA VAL A 303 -20.46 3.79 5.92
C VAL A 303 -21.83 3.39 6.48
N GLN A 304 -22.19 3.90 7.66
CA GLN A 304 -23.50 3.66 8.29
C GLN A 304 -24.60 4.65 7.89
N ASP A 305 -24.35 5.56 6.95
CA ASP A 305 -25.39 6.38 6.34
C ASP A 305 -25.07 6.57 4.87
N ALA A 306 -25.42 5.57 4.06
CA ALA A 306 -25.58 5.78 2.63
C ALA A 306 -26.70 6.83 2.47
N ARG A 307 -26.32 8.11 2.34
CA ARG A 307 -27.22 9.13 1.83
C ARG A 307 -27.87 8.53 0.59
N ARG A 308 -29.19 8.35 0.66
CA ARG A 308 -29.98 7.79 -0.44
C ARG A 308 -29.69 8.67 -1.66
N VAL A 309 -28.89 8.15 -2.59
CA VAL A 309 -28.55 8.87 -3.82
C VAL A 309 -29.87 8.99 -4.58
N ASP A 310 -30.32 10.22 -4.77
CA ASP A 310 -31.51 10.50 -5.55
C ASP A 310 -31.15 10.43 -7.03
N TRP A 311 -31.43 9.28 -7.63
CA TRP A 311 -31.17 9.01 -9.05
C TRP A 311 -32.14 9.72 -9.99
N SER A 312 -33.19 10.38 -9.47
CA SER A 312 -34.21 11.05 -10.29
C SER A 312 -33.66 12.20 -11.15
N GLY A 313 -32.48 12.75 -10.80
CA GLY A 313 -31.80 13.78 -11.58
C GLY A 313 -31.08 13.28 -12.84
N PHE A 314 -30.91 11.97 -13.03
CA PHE A 314 -30.23 11.38 -14.19
C PHE A 314 -31.16 10.87 -15.30
N GLU A 315 -32.49 10.91 -15.11
CA GLU A 315 -33.47 10.48 -16.11
C GLU A 315 -33.87 11.57 -17.13
N MET A 316 -33.21 12.74 -17.14
CA MET A 316 -33.45 13.77 -18.16
C MET A 316 -32.21 14.04 -19.02
N ILE A 317 -31.88 13.11 -19.91
CA ILE A 317 -31.34 13.37 -21.27
C ILE A 317 -31.93 12.33 -22.22
#